data_AF-A0A1V4KZU9-F1
#
_entry.id   AF-A0A1V4KZU9-F1
#
_cell.length_a   1.000
_cell.length_b   1.000
_cell.length_c   1.000
_cell.angle_alpha   90.00
_cell.angle_beta   90.00
_cell.angle_gamma   90.00
#
_symmetry.space_group_name_H-M   'P 1'
#
loop_
_entity.id
_entity.type
_entity.pdbx_description
1 polymer ?
#
loop_
_entity_poly.entity_id
_entity_poly.type
_entity_poly.pdbx_seq_one_letter_code
_entity_poly.pdbx_strand_id
1 'polypeptide(L)'
;MTQDPGHPAMALNSRFAEVECLAESHQHLSKESLAGNKPANAVLHKVLNQLEELLSDMKADVTRLPATLSRIPPIAARLQMSERSILSRLASKGTESHPPPGLGNVDGT
;
A
#
# COMPACT_ATOMS: atom_id res chain seq x y z
N MET A 1 -6.88 -11.98 6.65
CA MET A 1 -6.79 -11.08 5.48
C MET A 1 -5.42 -11.26 4.88
N THR A 2 -5.29 -12.04 3.81
CA THR A 2 -3.98 -12.24 3.16
C THR A 2 -3.93 -11.23 2.00
N GLN A 3 -3.07 -10.22 2.08
CA GLN A 3 -2.84 -9.33 0.94
C GLN A 3 -1.99 -10.11 -0.06
N ASP A 4 -2.54 -10.37 -1.24
CA ASP A 4 -1.80 -11.00 -2.34
C ASP A 4 -0.76 -9.99 -2.87
N PRO A 5 0.55 -10.28 -2.77
CA PRO A 5 1.60 -9.37 -3.26
C PRO A 5 1.51 -9.10 -4.76
N GLY A 6 0.85 -9.99 -5.52
CA GLY A 6 0.59 -9.85 -6.94
C GLY A 6 -0.63 -8.98 -7.30
N HIS A 7 -1.37 -8.47 -6.31
CA HIS A 7 -2.50 -7.57 -6.58
C HIS A 7 -1.99 -6.27 -7.24
N PRO A 8 -2.57 -5.81 -8.37
CA PRO A 8 -2.06 -4.65 -9.12
C PRO A 8 -1.85 -3.39 -8.28
N ALA A 9 -2.72 -3.15 -7.29
CA ALA A 9 -2.55 -2.01 -6.36
C ALA A 9 -1.36 -2.15 -5.41
N MET A 10 -1.06 -3.38 -4.96
CA MET A 10 0.07 -3.65 -4.07
C MET A 10 1.38 -3.59 -4.86
N ALA A 11 1.40 -4.20 -6.05
CA ALA A 11 2.51 -4.12 -6.98
C ALA A 11 2.84 -2.67 -7.34
N LEU A 12 1.83 -1.86 -7.70
CA LEU A 12 2.00 -0.44 -8.01
C LEU A 12 2.63 0.34 -6.85
N ASN A 13 2.18 0.11 -5.61
CA ASN A 13 2.74 0.78 -4.44
C ASN A 13 4.21 0.42 -4.22
N SER A 14 4.57 -0.86 -4.37
CA SER A 14 5.97 -1.30 -4.25
C SER A 14 6.84 -0.68 -5.33
N ARG A 15 6.36 -0.64 -6.57
CA ARG A 15 7.09 -0.05 -7.71
C ARG A 15 7.26 1.45 -7.56
N PHE A 16 6.26 2.14 -6.99
CA PHE A 16 6.38 3.57 -6.71
C PHE A 16 7.52 3.85 -5.73
N ALA A 17 7.62 3.09 -4.63
CA ALA A 17 8.73 3.22 -3.68
C ALA A 17 10.11 2.94 -4.33
N GLU A 18 10.17 1.97 -5.25
CA GLU A 18 11.40 1.66 -5.99
C GLU A 18 11.80 2.80 -6.94
N VAL A 19 10.84 3.41 -7.64
CA VAL A 19 11.07 4.58 -8.49
C VAL A 19 11.61 5.75 -7.68
N GLU A 20 11.06 6.02 -6.49
CA GLU A 20 11.57 7.07 -5.60
C GLU A 20 13.03 6.81 -5.20
N CYS A 21 13.35 5.57 -4.80
CA CYS A 21 14.71 5.17 -4.45
C CYS A 21 15.69 5.34 -5.63
N LEU A 22 15.30 4.90 -6.83
CA LEU A 22 16.13 5.05 -8.03
C LEU A 22 16.31 6.52 -8.43
N ALA A 23 15.28 7.34 -8.28
CA ALA A 23 15.37 8.78 -8.54
C ALA A 23 16.34 9.48 -7.56
N GLU A 24 16.31 9.10 -6.29
CA GLU A 24 17.22 9.62 -5.28
C GLU A 24 18.67 9.19 -5.57
N SER A 25 18.90 7.92 -5.90
CA SER A 25 20.20 7.40 -6.34
C SER A 25 20.71 8.13 -7.59
N HIS A 26 19.83 8.33 -8.58
CA HIS A 26 20.15 9.07 -9.81
C HIS A 26 20.61 10.51 -9.51
N GLN A 27 19.96 11.19 -8.57
CA GLN A 27 20.34 12.55 -8.18
C GLN A 27 21.76 12.62 -7.60
N HIS A 28 22.17 11.60 -6.83
CA HIS A 28 23.53 11.51 -6.29
C HIS A 28 24.55 11.20 -7.40
N LEU A 29 24.31 10.13 -8.16
CA LEU A 29 25.22 9.62 -9.19
C LEU A 29 25.42 10.61 -10.35
N SER A 30 24.40 11.43 -10.66
CA SER A 30 24.46 12.46 -11.71
C SER A 30 25.59 13.48 -11.44
N LYS A 31 25.77 13.87 -10.17
CA LYS A 31 26.84 14.81 -9.77
C LYS A 31 28.22 14.18 -9.93
N GLU A 32 28.37 12.92 -9.53
CA GLU A 32 29.63 12.19 -9.68
C GLU A 32 30.00 11.97 -11.16
N SER A 33 29.02 11.63 -11.99
CA SER A 33 29.20 11.46 -13.44
C SER A 33 29.66 12.76 -14.11
N LEU A 34 29.04 13.90 -13.77
CA LEU A 34 29.46 15.22 -14.26
C LEU A 34 30.89 15.60 -13.84
N ALA A 35 31.37 15.08 -12.71
CA ALA A 35 32.76 15.24 -12.28
C ALA A 35 33.74 14.33 -13.05
N GLY A 36 33.28 13.58 -14.05
CA GLY A 36 34.09 12.71 -14.91
C GLY A 36 34.19 11.25 -14.43
N ASN A 37 33.37 10.84 -13.46
CA ASN A 37 33.35 9.45 -12.98
C ASN A 37 32.67 8.53 -14.01
N LYS A 38 33.50 7.87 -14.85
CA LYS A 38 33.04 6.95 -15.90
C LYS A 38 32.18 5.78 -15.35
N PRO A 39 32.54 5.10 -14.25
CA PRO A 39 31.66 4.14 -13.59
C PRO A 39 30.27 4.70 -13.24
N ALA A 40 30.20 5.90 -12.65
CA ALA A 40 28.92 6.53 -12.30
C ALA A 40 28.05 6.76 -13.54
N ASN A 41 28.64 7.15 -14.67
CA ASN A 41 27.91 7.31 -15.93
C ASN A 41 27.29 6.00 -16.43
N ALA A 42 28.04 4.90 -16.37
CA ALA A 42 27.52 3.58 -16.73
C ALA A 42 26.36 3.14 -15.82
N VAL A 43 26.43 3.45 -14.53
CA VAL A 43 25.35 3.16 -13.58
C VAL A 43 24.14 4.07 -13.85
N LEU A 44 24.31 5.35 -14.16
CA LEU A 44 23.20 6.24 -14.53
C LEU A 44 22.40 5.72 -15.72
N HIS A 45 23.09 5.24 -16.77
CA HIS A 45 22.41 4.62 -17.90
C HIS A 45 21.57 3.40 -17.48
N LYS A 46 22.08 2.58 -16.55
CA LYS A 46 21.31 1.45 -16.00
C LYS A 46 20.12 1.92 -15.17
N VAL A 47 20.29 2.95 -14.36
CA VAL A 47 19.20 3.52 -13.55
C VAL A 47 18.10 4.07 -14.45
N LEU A 48 18.45 4.79 -15.52
CA LEU A 48 17.47 5.30 -16.49
C LEU A 48 16.71 4.16 -17.17
N ASN A 49 17.41 3.13 -17.63
CA ASN A 49 16.75 1.94 -18.20
C ASN A 49 15.82 1.27 -17.18
N GLN A 50 16.25 1.13 -15.93
CA GLN A 50 15.43 0.53 -14.88
C GLN A 50 14.17 1.37 -14.57
N LEU A 51 14.30 2.70 -14.59
CA LEU A 51 13.18 3.62 -14.45
C LEU A 51 12.18 3.46 -15.62
N GLU A 52 12.65 3.35 -16.86
CA GLU A 52 11.77 3.14 -18.02
C GLU A 52 10.99 1.82 -17.92
N GLU A 53 11.64 0.74 -17.52
CA GLU A 53 11.00 -0.57 -17.29
C GLU A 53 9.96 -0.49 -16.16
N LEU A 54 10.33 0.10 -15.02
CA LEU A 54 9.42 0.27 -13.89
C LEU A 54 8.21 1.13 -14.24
N LEU A 55 8.41 2.24 -14.95
CA LEU A 55 7.32 3.10 -15.39
C LEU A 55 6.39 2.37 -16.36
N SER A 56 6.94 1.51 -17.23
CA SER A 56 6.15 0.68 -18.13
C SER A 56 5.27 -0.32 -17.36
N ASP A 57 5.84 -0.98 -16.36
CA ASP A 57 5.11 -1.88 -15.48
C ASP A 57 4.05 -1.16 -14.64
N MET A 58 4.38 0.00 -14.06
CA MET A 58 3.45 0.84 -13.30
C MET A 58 2.27 1.27 -14.17
N LYS A 59 2.53 1.65 -15.43
CA LYS A 59 1.46 1.96 -16.38
C LYS A 59 0.56 0.75 -16.60
N ALA A 60 1.13 -0.45 -16.79
CA ALA A 60 0.34 -1.67 -16.91
C ALA A 60 -0.52 -1.92 -15.65
N ASP A 61 0.03 -1.76 -14.46
CA ASP A 61 -0.71 -1.86 -13.20
C ASP A 61 -1.87 -0.85 -13.14
N VAL A 62 -1.61 0.42 -13.43
CA VAL A 62 -2.62 1.50 -13.44
C VAL A 62 -3.75 1.19 -14.43
N THR A 63 -3.44 0.69 -15.62
CA THR A 63 -4.48 0.33 -16.60
C THR A 63 -5.37 -0.83 -16.15
N ARG A 64 -4.85 -1.72 -15.30
CA ARG A 64 -5.61 -2.86 -14.74
C ARG A 64 -6.41 -2.49 -13.51
N LEU A 65 -6.01 -1.47 -12.76
CA LEU A 65 -6.65 -1.05 -11.52
C LEU A 65 -8.18 -0.85 -11.63
N PRO A 66 -8.74 -0.15 -12.63
CA PRO A 66 -10.18 0.05 -12.72
C PRO A 66 -10.97 -1.26 -12.74
N ALA A 67 -10.51 -2.25 -13.52
CA ALA A 67 -11.14 -3.55 -13.64
C ALA A 67 -10.98 -4.40 -12.36
N THR A 68 -9.87 -4.25 -11.66
CA THR A 68 -9.67 -4.91 -10.36
C THR A 68 -10.56 -4.31 -9.28
N LEU A 69 -10.64 -2.98 -9.21
CA LEU A 69 -11.45 -2.25 -8.23
C LEU A 69 -12.95 -2.49 -8.43
N SER A 70 -13.42 -2.58 -9.67
CA SER A 70 -14.83 -2.84 -9.97
C SER A 70 -15.32 -4.21 -9.50
N ARG A 71 -14.41 -5.15 -9.26
CA ARG A 71 -14.73 -6.50 -8.77
C ARG A 71 -14.79 -6.58 -7.24
N ILE A 72 -14.38 -5.53 -6.53
CA ILE A 72 -14.37 -5.55 -5.05
C ILE A 72 -15.80 -5.36 -4.54
N PRO A 73 -16.35 -6.33 -3.78
CA PRO A 73 -17.70 -6.18 -3.23
C PRO A 73 -17.76 -5.06 -2.18
N PRO A 74 -18.95 -4.46 -1.99
CA PRO A 74 -19.16 -3.41 -0.99
C PRO A 74 -18.66 -3.83 0.39
N ILE A 75 -18.17 -2.88 1.17
CA ILE A 75 -17.56 -3.20 2.46
C ILE A 75 -18.56 -3.83 3.44
N ALA A 76 -19.85 -3.48 3.35
CA ALA A 76 -20.94 -4.13 4.07
C ALA A 76 -21.03 -5.64 3.79
N ALA A 77 -20.94 -6.02 2.51
CA ALA A 77 -20.93 -7.43 2.12
C ALA A 77 -19.65 -8.14 2.61
N ARG A 78 -18.49 -7.48 2.52
CA ARG A 78 -17.22 -8.06 3.00
C ARG A 78 -17.18 -8.28 4.51
N LEU A 79 -17.73 -7.33 5.27
CA LEU A 79 -17.77 -7.40 6.72
C LEU A 79 -18.96 -8.21 7.25
N GLN A 80 -19.91 -8.59 6.40
CA GLN A 80 -21.17 -9.21 6.80
C GLN A 80 -21.91 -8.35 7.84
N MET A 81 -21.90 -7.03 7.61
CA MET A 81 -22.48 -6.03 8.51
C MET A 81 -23.34 -5.04 7.73
N SER A 82 -24.42 -4.56 8.34
CA SER A 82 -25.20 -3.45 7.77
C SER A 82 -24.40 -2.15 7.81
N GLU A 83 -24.68 -1.22 6.87
CA GLU A 83 -24.04 0.10 6.86
C GLU A 83 -24.24 0.84 8.19
N ARG A 84 -25.43 0.73 8.80
CA ARG A 84 -25.71 1.30 10.12
C ARG A 84 -24.80 0.74 11.20
N SER A 85 -24.56 -0.58 11.20
CA SER A 85 -23.66 -1.23 12.16
C SER A 85 -22.20 -0.80 11.95
N ILE A 86 -21.79 -0.61 10.70
CA ILE A 86 -20.45 -0.09 10.37
C ILE A 86 -20.30 1.34 10.88
N LEU A 87 -21.23 2.22 10.53
CA LEU A 87 -21.25 3.61 10.98
C LEU A 87 -21.27 3.72 12.50
N SER A 88 -22.12 2.93 13.17
CA SER A 88 -22.19 2.88 14.63
C SER A 88 -20.85 2.50 15.24
N ARG A 89 -20.17 1.47 14.71
CA ARG A 89 -18.84 1.07 15.21
C ARG A 89 -17.76 2.11 14.92
N LEU A 90 -17.80 2.80 13.78
CA LEU A 90 -16.86 3.87 13.46
C LEU A 90 -17.05 5.08 14.38
N ALA A 91 -18.29 5.44 14.69
CA ALA A 91 -18.62 6.52 15.62
C ALA A 91 -18.30 6.16 17.08
N SER A 92 -18.52 4.90 17.49
CA SER A 92 -18.25 4.41 18.84
C SER A 92 -16.78 4.03 19.10
N LYS A 93 -15.91 4.04 18.08
CA LYS A 93 -14.49 3.67 18.21
C LYS A 93 -13.66 4.63 19.10
N GLY A 94 -14.30 5.63 19.70
CA GLY A 94 -13.73 6.50 20.74
C GLY A 94 -14.07 6.08 22.19
N THR A 95 -14.92 5.07 22.43
CA THR A 95 -15.48 4.83 23.77
C THR A 95 -15.44 3.39 24.32
N GLU A 96 -14.87 2.39 23.65
CA GLU A 96 -14.89 1.01 24.17
C GLU A 96 -13.49 0.43 24.45
N SER A 97 -12.96 0.78 25.63
CA SER A 97 -12.17 -0.15 26.43
C SER A 97 -13.07 -1.32 26.86
N HIS A 98 -12.88 -2.48 26.23
CA HIS A 98 -13.10 -3.85 26.72
C HIS A 98 -14.17 -4.09 27.82
N PRO A 99 -15.25 -4.85 27.55
CA PRO A 99 -15.92 -5.68 28.55
C PRO A 99 -15.74 -7.19 28.25
N PRO A 100 -16.08 -8.15 29.14
CA PRO A 100 -16.01 -8.28 30.62
C PRO A 100 -15.40 -9.67 31.05
N PRO A 101 -15.42 -10.11 32.34
CA PRO A 101 -16.50 -11.02 32.75
C PRO A 101 -16.95 -10.94 34.23
N GLY A 102 -18.26 -11.12 34.45
CA GLY A 102 -18.82 -11.91 35.56
C GLY A 102 -18.76 -11.36 36.99
N LEU A 103 -19.66 -10.42 37.33
CA LEU A 103 -20.12 -10.28 38.72
C LEU A 103 -21.11 -11.42 39.01
N GLY A 104 -20.61 -12.48 39.64
CA GLY A 104 -21.45 -13.46 40.32
C GLY A 104 -22.12 -12.79 41.52
N ASN A 105 -23.45 -12.74 41.50
CA ASN A 105 -24.28 -12.20 42.56
C ASN A 105 -23.94 -12.84 43.92
N VAL A 106 -23.71 -11.99 44.91
CA VAL A 106 -23.85 -12.30 46.34
C VAL A 106 -25.35 -12.36 46.64
N ASP A 107 -25.90 -13.57 46.75
CA ASP A 107 -27.23 -13.80 47.30
C ASP A 107 -27.10 -14.00 48.82
N GLY A 108 -27.89 -13.25 49.59
CA GLY A 108 -27.86 -13.27 51.04
C GLY A 108 -28.65 -14.44 51.62
N THR A 109 -28.10 -15.08 52.65
CA THR A 109 -28.83 -15.52 53.84
C THR A 109 -27.87 -15.51 55.02
#